data_AF-A0AAV7VD60-F1
#
_entry.id   AF-A0AAV7VD60-F1
#
_cell.length_a   1.000
_cell.length_b   1.000
_cell.length_c   1.000
_cell.angle_alpha   90.00
_cell.angle_beta   90.00
_cell.angle_gamma   90.00
#
_symmetry.space_group_name_H-M   'P 1'
#
loop_
_entity.id
_entity.type
_entity.pdbx_description
1 polymer ?
#
loop_
_entity_poly.entity_id
_entity_poly.type
_entity_poly.pdbx_seq_one_letter_code
_entity_poly.pdbx_strand_id
1 'polypeptide(L)' 'MAPQRHPRFSEEELWVMVEEIIRVEPQLFGSQVQQTSIARKMKLWRRVVDRVNAMGQHPRTRDDIRKRWNDLRGKV' A
#
# COMPACT_ATOMS: atom_id res chain seq x y z
N MET A 1 -22.64 0.65 21.59
CA MET A 1 -21.82 1.41 20.63
C MET A 1 -21.18 0.41 19.68
N ALA A 2 -21.61 0.35 18.42
CA ALA A 2 -20.99 -0.54 17.45
C ALA A 2 -19.57 -0.03 17.13
N PRO A 3 -18.57 -0.91 16.96
CA PRO A 3 -17.23 -0.46 16.57
C PRO A 3 -17.34 0.27 15.23
N GLN A 4 -16.93 1.53 15.19
CA GLN A 4 -16.73 2.27 13.95
C GLN A 4 -15.69 1.51 13.13
N ARG A 5 -16.18 0.65 12.23
CA ARG A 5 -15.33 -0.03 11.27
C ARG A 5 -14.86 1.03 10.29
N HIS A 6 -13.55 1.21 10.19
CA HIS A 6 -12.97 1.97 9.08
C HIS A 6 -13.63 1.49 7.78
N PRO A 7 -14.10 2.39 6.91
CA PRO A 7 -14.66 1.99 5.63
C PRO A 7 -13.64 1.15 4.88
N ARG A 8 -14.13 0.08 4.26
CA ARG A 8 -13.32 -0.78 3.40
C ARG A 8 -12.65 0.08 2.33
N PHE A 9 -11.47 -0.34 1.87
CA PHE A 9 -10.90 0.24 0.66
C PHE A 9 -11.94 0.09 -0.46
N SER A 10 -12.24 1.20 -1.13
CA SER A 10 -13.02 1.23 -2.36
C SER A 10 -12.31 0.44 -3.46
N GLU A 11 -13.05 0.06 -4.49
CA GLU A 11 -12.48 -0.67 -5.62
C GLU A 11 -11.37 0.15 -6.31
N GLU A 12 -11.56 1.45 -6.49
CA GLU A 12 -10.57 2.37 -7.06
C GLU A 12 -9.29 2.48 -6.20
N GLU A 13 -9.44 2.64 -4.87
CA GLU A 13 -8.29 2.61 -3.96
C GLU A 13 -7.53 1.28 -4.06
N LEU A 14 -8.23 0.15 -4.21
CA LEU A 14 -7.61 -1.17 -4.33
C LEU A 14 -6.84 -1.32 -5.64
N TRP A 15 -7.43 -0.92 -6.76
CA TRP A 15 -6.78 -0.98 -8.07
C TRP A 15 -5.47 -0.19 -8.07
N VAL A 16 -5.52 1.06 -7.61
CA VAL A 16 -4.33 1.92 -7.54
C VAL A 16 -3.29 1.37 -6.57
N MET A 17 -3.75 0.86 -5.42
CA MET A 17 -2.85 0.22 -4.44
C MET A 17 -2.12 -0.98 -5.04
N VAL A 18 -2.84 -1.88 -5.71
CA VAL A 18 -2.27 -3.09 -6.32
C VAL A 18 -1.32 -2.73 -7.45
N GLU A 19 -1.73 -1.84 -8.36
CA GLU A 19 -0.91 -1.39 -9.48
C GLU A 19 0.42 -0.79 -9.01
N GLU A 20 0.36 0.14 -8.05
CA GLU A 20 1.56 0.80 -7.54
C GLU A 20 2.44 -0.15 -6.75
N ILE A 21 1.88 -1.02 -5.90
CA ILE A 21 2.67 -2.00 -5.15
C ILE A 21 3.38 -2.96 -6.11
N ILE A 22 2.73 -3.49 -7.13
CA ILE A 22 3.38 -4.39 -8.11
C ILE A 22 4.55 -3.68 -8.80
N ARG A 23 4.41 -2.40 -9.16
CA ARG A 23 5.51 -1.60 -9.74
C ARG A 23 6.72 -1.47 -8.81
N VAL A 24 6.48 -1.30 -7.51
CA VAL A 24 7.55 -1.07 -6.52
C VAL A 24 7.98 -2.34 -5.78
N GLU A 25 7.28 -3.45 -5.99
CA GLU A 25 7.50 -4.74 -5.33
C GLU A 25 8.95 -5.22 -5.48
N PRO A 26 9.61 -5.15 -6.65
CA PRO A 26 11.01 -5.55 -6.77
C PRO A 26 11.97 -4.75 -5.87
N GLN A 27 11.66 -3.47 -5.62
CA GLN A 27 12.47 -2.56 -4.81
C GLN A 27 12.15 -2.64 -3.31
N LEU A 28 10.92 -3.04 -2.97
CA LEU A 28 10.43 -3.14 -1.59
C LEU A 28 10.56 -4.55 -1.00
N PHE A 29 10.35 -5.58 -1.81
CA PHE A 29 10.27 -6.99 -1.39
C PHE A 29 11.04 -7.97 -2.31
N GLY A 30 11.27 -7.63 -3.58
CA GLY A 30 11.87 -8.52 -4.57
C GLY A 30 13.38 -8.32 -4.79
N SER A 31 13.81 -8.58 -6.03
CA SER A 31 15.22 -8.72 -6.43
C SER A 31 16.10 -7.48 -6.23
N GLN A 32 15.51 -6.28 -6.13
CA GLN A 32 16.22 -5.01 -5.97
C GLN A 32 16.23 -4.51 -4.51
N VAL A 33 15.70 -5.27 -3.55
CA VAL A 33 15.63 -4.89 -2.13
C VAL A 33 16.98 -4.54 -1.53
N GLN A 34 18.03 -5.29 -1.87
CA GLN A 34 19.37 -5.09 -1.31
C GLN A 34 20.04 -3.83 -1.89
N GLN A 35 19.67 -3.43 -3.10
CA GLN A 35 20.20 -2.24 -3.79
C GLN A 35 19.39 -0.97 -3.46
N THR A 36 18.20 -1.13 -2.86
CA THR A 36 17.31 -0.01 -2.56
C THR A 36 17.56 0.51 -1.14
N SER A 37 18.07 1.75 -1.04
CA SER A 37 18.31 2.40 0.24
C SER A 37 17.03 2.64 1.05
N ILE A 38 17.16 2.76 2.38
CA ILE A 38 16.03 3.02 3.28
C ILE A 38 15.27 4.28 2.86
N ALA A 39 15.99 5.36 2.52
CA ALA A 39 15.39 6.60 2.04
C ALA A 39 14.60 6.41 0.74
N ARG A 40 15.09 5.56 -0.17
CA ARG A 40 14.37 5.24 -1.41
C ARG A 40 13.11 4.42 -1.12
N LYS A 41 13.18 3.42 -0.23
CA LYS A 41 12.01 2.64 0.23
C LYS A 41 10.94 3.56 0.84
N MET A 42 11.32 4.51 1.68
CA MET A 42 10.39 5.47 2.26
C MET A 42 9.71 6.35 1.19
N LYS A 43 10.45 6.80 0.17
CA LYS A 43 9.89 7.56 -0.95
C LYS A 43 8.90 6.73 -1.78
N LEU A 44 9.21 5.46 -2.06
CA LEU A 44 8.32 4.56 -2.78
C LEU A 44 7.02 4.34 -2.00
N TRP A 45 7.12 4.06 -0.69
CA TRP A 45 5.95 3.92 0.17
C TRP A 45 5.11 5.19 0.23
N ARG A 46 5.74 6.36 0.38
CA ARG A 46 5.04 7.64 0.38
C ARG A 46 4.26 7.84 -0.93
N ARG A 47 4.89 7.56 -2.08
CA ARG A 47 4.21 7.62 -3.38
C ARG A 47 2.98 6.72 -3.46
N VAL A 48 3.07 5.47 -2.98
CA VAL A 48 1.93 4.55 -2.94
C VAL A 48 0.81 5.12 -2.06
N VAL A 49 1.16 5.60 -0.85
CA VAL A 49 0.21 6.21 0.08
C VAL A 49 -0.48 7.43 -0.55
N ASP A 50 0.28 8.34 -1.16
CA ASP A 50 -0.25 9.57 -1.75
C ASP A 50 -1.22 9.26 -2.89
N ARG A 51 -0.90 8.27 -3.75
CA ARG A 51 -1.80 7.86 -4.86
C ARG A 51 -3.07 7.19 -4.37
N VAL A 52 -2.99 6.33 -3.36
CA VAL A 52 -4.17 5.69 -2.77
C VAL A 52 -5.04 6.74 -2.08
N ASN A 53 -4.44 7.65 -1.31
CA ASN A 53 -5.15 8.73 -0.64
C ASN A 53 -5.76 9.76 -1.61
N ALA A 54 -5.24 9.87 -2.83
CA ALA A 54 -5.84 10.71 -3.86
C ALA A 54 -7.17 10.13 -4.40
N MET A 55 -7.36 8.81 -4.30
CA MET A 55 -8.62 8.13 -4.70
C MET A 55 -9.57 7.96 -3.51
N GLY A 56 -9.01 7.82 -2.31
CA GLY A 56 -9.77 7.59 -1.08
C GLY A 56 -10.30 8.87 -0.45
N GLN A 57 -11.48 8.80 0.15
CA GLN A 57 -12.00 9.87 1.02
C GLN A 57 -11.36 9.88 2.41
N HIS A 58 -10.63 8.81 2.78
CA HIS A 58 -10.05 8.63 4.09
C HIS A 58 -8.54 8.48 3.99
N PRO A 59 -7.76 9.12 4.88
CA PRO A 59 -6.31 8.96 4.89
C PRO A 59 -5.96 7.50 5.23
N ARG A 60 -5.26 6.85 4.32
CA ARG A 60 -4.61 5.55 4.50
C ARG A 60 -3.16 5.77 4.86
N THR A 61 -2.67 4.97 5.78
CA THR A 61 -1.25 4.94 6.13
C THR A 61 -0.52 3.83 5.38
N ARG A 62 0.81 3.88 5.42
CA ARG A 62 1.66 2.80 4.91
C ARG A 62 1.26 1.44 5.52
N ASP A 63 0.94 1.41 6.81
CA ASP A 63 0.65 0.17 7.51
C ASP A 63 -0.74 -0.39 7.13
N ASP A 64 -1.73 0.47 6.86
CA ASP A 64 -3.03 0.07 6.29
C ASP A 64 -2.86 -0.59 4.93
N ILE A 65 -2.09 0.06 4.06
CA ILE A 65 -1.80 -0.43 2.71
C ILE A 65 -1.03 -1.75 2.77
N ARG A 66 -0.01 -1.84 3.63
CA ARG A 66 0.78 -3.07 3.80
C ARG A 66 -0.08 -4.22 4.33
N LYS A 67 -0.96 -3.95 5.30
CA LYS A 67 -1.91 -4.94 5.82
C LYS A 67 -2.85 -5.40 4.71
N ARG A 68 -3.45 -4.46 3.98
CA ARG A 68 -4.38 -4.78 2.89
C ARG A 68 -3.71 -5.56 1.77
N TRP A 69 -2.48 -5.23 1.41
CA TRP A 69 -1.68 -5.98 0.44
C TRP A 69 -1.40 -7.41 0.90
N ASN A 70 -1.06 -7.61 2.18
CA ASN A 70 -0.87 -8.95 2.74
C ASN A 70 -2.18 -9.76 2.75
N ASP A 71 -3.31 -9.11 3.04
CA ASP A 71 -4.62 -9.75 2.99
C ASP A 71 -4.96 -10.20 1.55
N LEU A 72 -4.69 -9.34 0.55
CA LEU A 72 -4.90 -9.65 -0.86
C LEU A 72 -4.00 -10.77 -1.38
N ARG A 73 -2.73 -10.76 -0.97
CA ARG A 73 -1.77 -11.80 -1.33
C ARG A 73 -2.13 -13.17 -0.78
N GLY A 74 -3.07 -13.25 0.17
CA GLY A 74 -3.35 -14.46 0.92
C GLY A 74 -2.10 -14.90 1.67
N LYS A 75 -1.94 -14.48 2.91
CA LYS A 75 -1.11 -15.28 3.82
C LYS A 75 -1.72 -16.68 3.87
N VAL A 76 -1.11 -17.61 3.12
CA VAL A 76 -1.00 -19.03 3.44
C VAL A 76 0.09 -19.18 4.49
#